data_AF-A0A142CTQ8-F1
#
_entry.id   AF-A0A142CTQ8-F1
#
_cell.length_a   1.000
_cell.length_b   1.000
_cell.length_c   1.000
_cell.angle_alpha   90.00
_cell.angle_beta   90.00
_cell.angle_gamma   90.00
#
_symmetry.space_group_name_H-M   'P 1'
#
loop_
_entity.id
_entity.type
_entity.pdbx_description
1 polymer ?
#
loop_
_entity_poly.entity_id
_entity_poly.type
_entity_poly.pdbx_seq_one_letter_code
_entity_poly.pdbx_strand_id
1 'polypeptide(L)'
;MHVRHRKGFYPLPPALMREIDELVENGEFLSRSEFIKEAVRFFFLHYESPEELWEKYKLLAKGRKIPSEEEIEKPLEEVDEEWKRSRSS
;
A
#
# COMPACT_ATOMS: atom_id res chain seq x y z
N MET A 1 -1.27 -26.70 -21.29
CA MET A 1 -0.19 -26.05 -20.51
C MET A 1 -0.79 -25.53 -19.22
N HIS A 2 -0.47 -26.15 -18.07
CA HIS A 2 -0.93 -25.67 -16.77
C HIS A 2 -0.04 -24.51 -16.33
N VAL A 3 -0.54 -23.28 -16.47
CA VAL A 3 0.13 -22.10 -15.91
C VAL A 3 0.00 -22.20 -14.40
N ARG A 4 1.06 -22.65 -13.73
CA ARG A 4 1.16 -22.51 -12.27
C ARG A 4 1.25 -21.02 -11.98
N HIS A 5 0.16 -20.42 -11.50
CA HIS A 5 0.22 -19.13 -10.83
C HIS A 5 1.19 -19.28 -9.66
N ARG A 6 2.45 -18.84 -9.83
CA ARG A 6 3.29 -18.53 -8.68
C ARG A 6 2.53 -17.45 -7.93
N LYS A 7 2.17 -17.70 -6.66
CA LYS A 7 1.74 -16.64 -5.74
C LYS A 7 2.84 -15.58 -5.81
N GLY A 8 2.59 -14.48 -6.53
CA GLY A 8 3.49 -13.34 -6.56
C GLY A 8 3.45 -12.73 -5.17
N PHE A 9 4.44 -13.07 -4.36
CA PHE A 9 4.69 -12.36 -3.13
C PHE A 9 5.33 -11.03 -3.57
N TYR A 10 4.54 -9.96 -3.55
CA TYR A 10 5.11 -8.63 -3.68
C TYR A 10 5.63 -8.26 -2.30
N PRO A 11 6.96 -8.25 -2.07
CA PRO A 11 7.48 -7.86 -0.79
C PRO A 11 7.12 -6.40 -0.58
N LEU A 12 6.22 -6.18 0.38
CA LEU A 12 5.94 -4.84 0.86
C LEU A 12 7.18 -4.37 1.65
N PRO A 13 7.50 -3.07 1.57
CA PRO A 13 8.60 -2.49 2.32
C PRO A 13 8.50 -2.82 3.82
N PRO A 14 9.61 -3.12 4.52
CA PRO A 14 9.57 -3.49 5.93
C PRO A 14 8.89 -2.44 6.83
N ALA A 15 9.07 -1.15 6.53
CA ALA A 15 8.41 -0.07 7.26
C ALA A 15 6.88 -0.14 7.13
N LEU A 16 6.39 -0.36 5.91
CA LEU A 16 4.97 -0.47 5.63
C LEU A 16 4.38 -1.77 6.22
N MET A 17 5.16 -2.86 6.22
CA MET A 17 4.78 -4.10 6.91
C MET A 17 4.63 -3.90 8.42
N ARG A 18 5.51 -3.09 9.04
CA ARG A 18 5.43 -2.76 10.47
C ARG A 18 4.16 -1.95 10.78
N GLU A 19 3.81 -0.97 9.95
CA GLU A 19 2.56 -0.21 10.13
C GLU A 19 1.32 -1.12 10.01
N ILE A 20 1.32 -2.05 9.05
CA ILE A 20 0.25 -3.04 8.92
C ILE A 20 0.18 -3.93 10.17
N ASP A 21 1.33 -4.31 10.73
CA ASP A 21 1.39 -5.09 11.97
C ASP A 21 0.79 -4.35 13.15
N GLU A 22 1.14 -3.08 13.34
CA GLU A 22 0.58 -2.25 14.40
C GLU A 22 -0.95 -2.15 14.30
N LEU A 23 -1.50 -2.02 13.09
CA LEU A 23 -2.95 -1.99 12.87
C LEU A 23 -3.63 -3.31 13.22
N VAL A 24 -2.98 -4.44 12.95
CA VAL A 24 -3.48 -5.77 13.32
C VAL A 24 -3.39 -5.99 14.83
N GLU A 25 -2.28 -5.59 15.45
CA GLU A 25 -2.06 -5.70 16.90
C GLU A 25 -3.04 -4.83 17.70
N ASN A 26 -3.37 -3.64 17.18
CA ASN A 26 -4.39 -2.76 17.75
C ASN A 26 -5.83 -3.27 17.54
N GLY A 27 -6.01 -4.36 16.79
CA GLY A 27 -7.31 -4.97 16.53
C GLY A 27 -8.15 -4.24 15.49
N GLU A 28 -7.57 -3.30 14.73
CA GLU A 28 -8.28 -2.63 13.62
C GLU A 28 -8.52 -3.59 12.45
N PHE A 29 -7.66 -4.59 12.29
CA PHE A 29 -7.81 -5.68 11.32
C PHE A 29 -7.50 -7.04 11.98
N LEU A 30 -8.20 -8.09 11.57
CA LEU A 30 -8.02 -9.47 12.06
C LEU A 30 -6.69 -10.08 11.60
N SER A 31 -6.18 -9.65 10.44
CA SER A 31 -4.89 -10.12 9.91
C SER A 31 -4.34 -9.21 8.81
N ARG A 32 -3.03 -9.32 8.55
CA ARG A 32 -2.39 -8.68 7.38
C ARG A 32 -3.09 -9.01 6.06
N SER A 33 -3.53 -10.26 5.90
CA SER A 33 -4.22 -10.68 4.67
C SER A 33 -5.59 -10.03 4.51
N GLU A 34 -6.28 -9.74 5.61
CA GLU A 34 -7.55 -9.02 5.57
C GLU A 34 -7.29 -7.56 5.20
N PHE A 35 -6.33 -6.91 5.85
CA PHE A 35 -5.90 -5.55 5.50
C PHE A 35 -5.63 -5.41 4.00
N ILE A 36 -4.82 -6.30 3.42
CA ILE A 36 -4.49 -6.24 1.98
C ILE A 36 -5.74 -6.43 1.12
N LYS A 37 -6.64 -7.35 1.48
CA LYS A 37 -7.88 -7.58 0.72
C LYS A 37 -8.80 -6.37 0.77
N GLU A 38 -8.94 -5.74 1.93
CA GLU A 38 -9.76 -4.55 2.11
C GLU A 38 -9.13 -3.34 1.41
N ALA A 39 -7.82 -3.15 1.48
CA ALA A 39 -7.11 -2.11 0.73
C ALA A 39 -7.32 -2.26 -0.79
N VAL A 40 -7.18 -3.48 -1.31
CA VAL A 40 -7.40 -3.78 -2.73
C VAL A 40 -8.88 -3.61 -3.12
N ARG A 41 -9.81 -4.04 -2.27
CA ARG A 41 -11.25 -3.84 -2.50
C ARG A 41 -11.62 -2.37 -2.51
N PHE A 42 -11.14 -1.61 -1.54
CA PHE A 42 -11.34 -0.17 -1.44
C PHE A 42 -10.83 0.52 -2.71
N PHE A 43 -9.63 0.15 -3.14
CA PHE A 43 -9.04 0.63 -4.38
C PHE A 43 -9.92 0.33 -5.61
N PHE A 44 -10.40 -0.91 -5.77
CA PHE A 44 -11.28 -1.27 -6.89
C PHE A 44 -12.67 -0.64 -6.81
N LEU A 45 -13.24 -0.48 -5.62
CA LEU A 45 -14.56 0.11 -5.41
C LEU A 45 -14.57 1.62 -5.74
N HIS A 46 -13.43 2.28 -5.56
CA HIS A 46 -13.25 3.71 -5.77
C HIS A 46 -12.41 4.06 -7.00
N TYR A 47 -12.17 3.07 -7.88
CA TYR A 47 -11.36 3.23 -9.09
C TYR A 47 -12.12 4.05 -10.15
N GLU A 48 -12.13 5.38 -9.98
CA GLU A 48 -12.65 6.33 -10.98
C GLU A 48 -11.52 6.79 -11.93
N SER A 49 -10.30 6.97 -11.39
CA SER A 49 -9.00 7.06 -12.07
C SER A 49 -7.90 7.20 -11.00
N PRO A 50 -6.61 6.84 -11.26
CA PRO A 50 -5.52 7.11 -10.32
C PRO A 50 -5.47 8.58 -9.86
N GLU A 51 -5.76 9.51 -10.78
CA GLU A 51 -5.75 10.95 -10.54
C GLU A 51 -6.88 11.37 -9.59
N GLU A 52 -8.11 10.88 -9.79
CA GLU A 52 -9.24 11.17 -8.88
C GLU A 52 -9.06 10.54 -7.49
N LEU A 53 -8.45 9.35 -7.44
CA LEU A 53 -8.12 8.70 -6.17
C LEU A 53 -7.11 9.54 -5.38
N TRP A 54 -6.12 10.12 -6.07
CA TRP A 54 -5.14 11.04 -5.49
C TRP A 54 -5.76 12.32 -4.96
N GLU A 55 -6.68 12.93 -5.72
CA GLU A 55 -7.40 14.12 -5.26
C GLU A 55 -8.28 13.83 -4.03
N LYS A 56 -8.97 12.68 -3.99
CA LYS A 56 -9.73 12.24 -2.82
C LYS A 56 -8.83 11.99 -1.60
N TYR A 57 -7.67 11.38 -1.80
CA TYR A 57 -6.68 11.20 -0.75
C TYR A 57 -6.23 12.54 -0.17
N LYS A 58 -5.86 13.52 -1.01
CA LYS A 58 -5.46 14.86 -0.57
C LYS A 58 -6.55 15.57 0.24
N LEU A 59 -7.82 15.37 -0.11
CA LEU A 59 -8.94 15.91 0.67
C LEU A 59 -9.10 15.23 2.04
N LEU A 60 -8.93 13.91 2.12
CA LEU A 60 -8.96 13.15 3.38
C LEU A 60 -7.75 13.47 4.28
N ALA A 61 -6.58 13.67 3.68
CA ALA A 61 -5.34 14.09 4.34
C ALA A 61 -5.40 15.52 4.89
N LYS A 62 -6.34 16.37 4.45
CA LYS A 62 -6.61 17.66 5.09
C LYS A 62 -7.40 17.53 6.40
N GLY A 63 -8.22 16.48 6.52
CA GLY A 63 -9.07 16.23 7.70
C GLY A 63 -8.42 15.33 8.76
N ARG A 64 -7.39 14.56 8.39
CA ARG A 64 -6.59 13.71 9.27
C ARG A 64 -5.14 14.17 9.21
N LYS A 65 -4.35 14.06 10.29
CA LYS A 65 -2.89 14.31 10.26
C LYS A 65 -2.16 13.22 9.44
N ILE A 66 -2.45 13.16 8.15
CA ILE A 66 -1.77 12.29 7.20
C ILE A 66 -0.60 13.11 6.62
N PRO A 67 0.57 12.49 6.40
CA PRO A 67 1.75 13.20 5.91
C PRO A 67 1.49 13.94 4.58
N SER A 68 2.20 15.05 4.37
CA SER A 68 2.14 15.83 3.13
C SER A 68 2.63 15.04 1.92
N GLU A 69 2.31 15.53 0.72
CA GLU A 69 2.77 14.95 -0.54
C GLU A 69 4.30 14.78 -0.58
N GLU A 70 5.04 15.79 -0.11
CA GLU A 70 6.50 15.77 0.03
C GLU A 70 6.98 14.74 1.07
N GLU A 71 6.22 14.55 2.16
CA GLU A 71 6.52 13.54 3.19
C GLU A 71 6.27 12.11 2.69
N ILE A 72 5.44 11.92 1.67
CA ILE A 72 5.11 10.62 1.05
C ILE A 72 6.04 10.31 -0.13
N GLU A 73 6.44 11.33 -0.89
CA GLU A 73 7.22 11.19 -2.12
C GLU A 73 8.57 10.49 -1.87
N LYS A 74 9.27 10.89 -0.81
CA LYS A 74 10.56 10.31 -0.47
C LYS A 74 10.47 8.82 -0.05
N PRO A 75 9.54 8.41 0.85
CA PRO A 75 9.26 6.99 1.06
C PRO A 75 8.91 6.24 -0.22
N LEU A 76 8.10 6.83 -1.12
CA LEU A 76 7.73 6.17 -2.37
C LEU A 76 8.94 5.94 -3.29
N GLU A 77 9.84 6.92 -3.42
CA GLU A 77 11.09 6.75 -4.16
C GLU A 77 12.00 5.68 -3.54
N GLU A 78 12.13 5.67 -2.21
CA GLU A 78 12.93 4.66 -1.50
C GLU A 78 12.41 3.24 -1.75
N VAL A 79 11.08 3.08 -1.77
CA VAL A 79 10.40 1.81 -2.08
C VAL A 79 10.59 1.40 -3.53
N ASP A 80 10.47 2.34 -4.46
CA ASP A 80 10.66 2.07 -5.90
C ASP A 80 12.10 1.60 -6.19
N GLU A 81 13.08 2.23 -5.56
CA GLU A 81 14.49 1.82 -5.66
C GLU A 81 14.76 0.44 -5.03
N GLU A 82 14.15 0.13 -3.89
CA GLU A 82 14.24 -1.19 -3.26
C GLU A 82 13.64 -2.28 -4.16
N TRP A 83 12.52 -1.99 -4.83
CA TRP A 83 11.92 -2.88 -5.83
C TRP A 83 12.76 -3.05 -7.09
N LYS A 84 13.43 -2.00 -7.58
CA LYS A 84 14.38 -2.14 -8.70
C LYS A 84 15.56 -3.03 -8.32
N ARG A 85 16.11 -2.89 -7.11
CA ARG A 85 17.23 -3.73 -6.64
C ARG A 85 16.84 -5.20 -6.50
N SER A 86 15.69 -5.48 -5.90
CA SER A 86 15.20 -6.86 -5.72
C SER A 86 14.87 -7.59 -7.03
N ARG A 87 14.65 -6.87 -8.13
CA ARG A 87 14.43 -7.44 -9.48
C ARG A 87 15.72 -7.66 -10.28
N SER A 88 16.83 -7.11 -9.80
CA SER A 88 18.12 -7.11 -10.47
C SER A 88 19.12 -8.13 -9.87
N SER A 89 18.74 -8.85 -8.83
CA SER A 89 19.48 -9.98 -8.21
C SER A 89 18.75 -11.29 -8.42
#